data_AF-A0A4Z1KI93-F1
#
_entry.id   AF-A0A4Z1KI93-F1
#
_cell.length_a   1.000
_cell.length_b   1.000
_cell.length_c   1.000
_cell.angle_alpha   90.00
_cell.angle_beta   90.00
_cell.angle_gamma   90.00
#
_symmetry.space_group_name_H-M   'P 1'
#
loop_
_entity.id
_entity.type
_entity.pdbx_description
1 polymer ?
#
loop_
_entity_poly.entity_id
_entity_poly.type
_entity_poly.pdbx_seq_one_letter_code
_entity_poly.pdbx_strand_id
1 'polypeptide(L)'
;MSCCEVETPTFQKFHVRRQVPDMRIKLFGHTEFQVHTSILKQHSEFFFKFLDSPEKIQSENSEWKYDWVSEVEDDGEWHLVAKQNVQPDLIDNFLSDGDAHAQTLAFCFMINAMYRTTCAIQPKALEAIVKMADYYLCLPIVSYHISACMWTNSDLLAHRISEEPEHFIELAYTLRNETLFRECAIHIAGHMKFQQPEPHGLILYNGTLPGVSNPKILEVLKIMRDRVTAQLLQTQMNVLMSCAGDPDYLKILSTPIPRNITIPAYYRGLARDHRLQGLIERLLENHLVFNVNSLFEAGRLGSIGTDHFYCATLDDEELPGVDWRICISNTGFLNLIMAW
;
A
#
# COMPACT_ATOMS: atom_id res chain seq x y z
N MET A 1 18.79 -7.65 6.20
CA MET A 1 18.12 -8.98 6.37
C MET A 1 18.04 -9.62 5.01
N SER A 2 18.47 -10.86 4.86
CA SER A 2 18.27 -11.63 3.63
C SER A 2 16.77 -11.85 3.48
N CYS A 3 16.17 -11.28 2.44
CA CYS A 3 14.80 -11.61 2.05
C CYS A 3 14.80 -13.09 1.70
N CYS A 4 14.22 -13.94 2.54
CA CYS A 4 13.82 -15.27 2.09
C CYS A 4 12.82 -15.04 0.96
N GLU A 5 13.23 -15.36 -0.27
CA GLU A 5 12.31 -15.38 -1.41
C GLU A 5 11.18 -16.33 -1.05
N VAL A 6 9.94 -15.82 -1.08
CA VAL A 6 8.78 -16.64 -0.79
C VAL A 6 8.59 -17.60 -1.95
N GLU A 7 8.79 -18.89 -1.69
CA GLU A 7 8.56 -19.92 -2.71
C GLU A 7 7.11 -19.86 -3.20
N THR A 8 6.93 -19.88 -4.52
CA THR A 8 5.61 -20.02 -5.12
C THR A 8 5.04 -21.39 -4.81
N PRO A 9 3.78 -21.49 -4.37
CA PRO A 9 3.16 -22.79 -4.14
C PRO A 9 3.09 -23.56 -5.45
N THR A 10 3.44 -24.84 -5.47
CA THR A 10 3.21 -25.71 -6.64
C THR A 10 1.76 -26.22 -6.70
N PHE A 11 1.11 -26.29 -5.54
CA PHE A 11 -0.27 -26.73 -5.40
C PHE A 11 -0.95 -26.02 -4.23
N GLN A 12 -2.17 -25.53 -4.45
CA GLN A 12 -2.98 -24.94 -3.39
C GLN A 12 -4.46 -25.32 -3.54
N LYS A 13 -5.01 -25.97 -2.52
CA LYS A 13 -6.42 -26.31 -2.43
C LYS A 13 -7.11 -25.39 -1.43
N PHE A 14 -8.10 -24.66 -1.90
CA PHE A 14 -8.92 -23.83 -1.03
C PHE A 14 -10.11 -24.61 -0.49
N HIS A 15 -10.51 -24.28 0.75
CA HIS A 15 -11.55 -25.00 1.46
C HIS A 15 -12.72 -24.08 1.81
N VAL A 16 -13.93 -24.54 1.49
CA VAL A 16 -15.19 -23.94 1.95
C VAL A 16 -15.98 -25.02 2.67
N ARG A 17 -16.58 -24.67 3.81
CA ARG A 17 -17.28 -25.63 4.66
C ARG A 17 -18.39 -26.33 3.85
N ARG A 18 -18.34 -27.66 3.80
CA ARG A 18 -19.31 -28.54 3.09
C ARG A 18 -19.38 -28.32 1.57
N GLN A 19 -18.36 -27.74 0.96
CA GLN A 19 -18.25 -27.66 -0.50
C GLN A 19 -16.96 -28.34 -0.95
N VAL A 20 -17.01 -28.88 -2.17
CA VAL A 20 -15.84 -29.41 -2.86
C VAL A 20 -15.47 -28.40 -3.95
N PRO A 21 -14.17 -28.09 -4.14
CA PRO A 21 -13.74 -27.28 -5.27
C PRO A 21 -14.24 -27.84 -6.59
N ASP A 22 -14.83 -27.00 -7.42
CA ASP A 22 -15.41 -27.38 -8.73
C ASP A 22 -14.60 -26.84 -9.91
N MET A 23 -13.54 -26.07 -9.65
CA MET A 23 -12.69 -25.48 -10.66
C MET A 23 -11.21 -25.72 -10.36
N ARG A 24 -10.46 -26.07 -11.41
CA ARG A 24 -9.01 -26.13 -11.42
C ARG A 24 -8.43 -24.99 -12.26
N ILE A 25 -7.39 -24.33 -11.75
CA ILE A 25 -6.63 -23.31 -12.46
C ILE A 25 -5.15 -23.71 -12.47
N LYS A 26 -4.52 -23.79 -13.64
CA LYS A 26 -3.08 -24.01 -13.76
C LYS A 26 -2.39 -22.76 -14.27
N LEU A 27 -1.54 -22.16 -13.45
CA LEU A 27 -0.71 -21.02 -13.85
C LEU A 27 0.66 -21.49 -14.29
N PHE A 28 1.03 -21.03 -15.49
CA PHE A 28 2.33 -21.18 -16.14
C PHE A 28 2.87 -22.61 -16.10
N GLY A 29 1.96 -23.61 -16.14
CA GLY A 29 2.32 -25.04 -16.07
C GLY A 29 2.85 -25.55 -14.73
N HIS A 30 3.15 -24.68 -13.75
CA HIS A 30 3.86 -25.03 -12.52
C HIS A 30 3.01 -24.97 -11.26
N THR A 31 1.99 -24.13 -11.24
CA THR A 31 1.14 -23.93 -10.05
C THR A 31 -0.29 -24.35 -10.33
N GLU A 32 -0.83 -25.25 -9.51
CA GLU A 32 -2.23 -25.66 -9.57
C GLU A 32 -3.04 -25.12 -8.39
N PHE A 33 -4.16 -24.46 -8.68
CA PHE A 33 -5.15 -24.04 -7.71
C PHE A 33 -6.45 -24.85 -7.87
N GLN A 34 -6.98 -25.33 -6.75
CA GLN A 34 -8.32 -25.93 -6.68
C GLN A 34 -9.23 -24.99 -5.90
N VAL A 35 -10.22 -24.42 -6.61
CA VAL A 35 -11.07 -23.34 -6.13
C VAL A 35 -12.56 -23.61 -6.39
N HIS A 36 -13.41 -22.84 -5.73
CA HIS A 36 -14.85 -22.84 -5.87
C HIS A 36 -15.29 -21.66 -6.74
N THR A 37 -16.01 -21.95 -7.82
CA THR A 37 -16.55 -20.92 -8.72
C THR A 37 -17.48 -19.95 -8.00
N SER A 38 -18.22 -20.43 -6.99
CA SER A 38 -19.10 -19.61 -6.16
C SER A 38 -18.35 -18.45 -5.49
N ILE A 39 -17.16 -18.69 -4.96
CA ILE A 39 -16.32 -17.68 -4.29
C ILE A 39 -15.73 -16.70 -5.30
N LEU A 40 -15.23 -17.19 -6.44
CA LEU A 40 -14.70 -16.33 -7.49
C LEU A 40 -15.78 -15.36 -8.01
N LYS A 41 -16.97 -15.90 -8.34
CA LYS A 41 -18.12 -15.10 -8.80
C LYS A 41 -18.61 -14.08 -7.76
N GLN A 42 -18.49 -14.39 -6.47
CA GLN A 42 -18.89 -13.47 -5.41
C GLN A 42 -18.00 -12.22 -5.33
N HIS A 43 -16.72 -12.35 -5.70
CA HIS A 43 -15.70 -11.34 -5.46
C HIS A 43 -15.08 -10.75 -6.72
N SER A 44 -15.47 -11.22 -7.90
CA SER A 44 -14.97 -10.76 -9.19
C SER A 44 -16.10 -10.72 -10.21
N GLU A 45 -16.37 -9.53 -10.73
CA GLU A 45 -17.35 -9.34 -11.80
C GLU A 45 -16.90 -10.03 -13.10
N PHE A 46 -15.58 -10.13 -13.32
CA PHE A 46 -15.01 -10.89 -14.42
C PHE A 46 -15.45 -12.36 -14.34
N PHE A 47 -15.16 -13.03 -13.23
CA PHE A 47 -15.52 -14.45 -13.07
C PHE A 47 -17.03 -14.65 -13.07
N PHE A 48 -17.80 -13.70 -12.52
CA PHE A 48 -19.27 -13.72 -12.61
C PHE A 48 -19.74 -13.77 -14.06
N LYS A 49 -19.31 -12.82 -14.91
CA LYS A 49 -19.71 -12.76 -16.32
C LYS A 49 -19.32 -14.01 -17.10
N PHE A 50 -18.07 -14.46 -16.98
CA PHE A 50 -17.58 -15.60 -17.76
C PHE A 50 -18.18 -16.94 -17.31
N LEU A 51 -18.30 -17.17 -15.99
CA LEU A 51 -18.79 -18.45 -15.47
C LEU A 51 -20.33 -18.54 -15.42
N ASP A 52 -21.04 -17.42 -15.60
CA ASP A 52 -22.49 -17.40 -15.71
C ASP A 52 -23.01 -17.27 -17.15
N SER A 53 -22.14 -16.92 -18.11
CA SER A 53 -22.44 -16.85 -19.55
C SER A 53 -23.11 -18.13 -20.09
N PRO A 54 -24.07 -18.01 -21.02
CA PRO A 54 -24.63 -19.17 -21.74
C PRO A 54 -23.59 -19.89 -22.60
N GLU A 55 -22.52 -19.20 -23.01
CA GLU A 55 -21.44 -19.72 -23.85
C GLU A 55 -20.27 -20.31 -23.01
N LYS A 56 -20.48 -20.46 -21.70
CA LYS A 56 -19.42 -20.99 -20.82
C LYS A 56 -19.03 -22.42 -21.19
N ILE A 57 -17.73 -22.64 -21.25
CA ILE A 57 -17.16 -23.93 -21.60
C ILE A 57 -16.95 -24.75 -20.34
N GLN A 58 -17.53 -25.95 -20.32
CA GLN A 58 -17.30 -26.92 -19.26
C GLN A 58 -16.09 -27.78 -19.59
N SER A 59 -15.45 -28.28 -18.54
CA SER A 59 -14.38 -29.27 -18.69
C SER A 59 -14.89 -30.53 -19.37
N GLU A 60 -14.13 -31.05 -20.33
CA GLU A 60 -14.35 -32.37 -20.91
C GLU A 60 -14.01 -33.51 -19.93
N ASN A 61 -13.14 -33.23 -18.95
CA ASN A 61 -12.77 -34.18 -17.91
C ASN A 61 -13.79 -34.13 -16.76
N SER A 62 -14.43 -35.27 -16.48
CA SER A 62 -15.51 -35.40 -15.49
C SER A 62 -15.15 -35.05 -14.04
N GLU A 63 -13.86 -34.93 -13.70
CA GLU A 63 -13.41 -34.60 -12.34
C GLU A 63 -13.69 -33.13 -11.96
N TRP A 64 -13.59 -32.22 -12.92
CA TRP A 64 -13.70 -30.77 -12.68
C TRP A 64 -14.86 -30.20 -13.50
N LYS A 65 -15.60 -29.22 -12.97
CA LYS A 65 -16.62 -28.52 -13.75
C LYS A 65 -15.98 -27.53 -14.73
N TYR A 66 -14.90 -26.88 -14.28
CA TYR A 66 -14.11 -25.95 -15.08
C TYR A 66 -12.62 -26.23 -14.91
N ASP A 67 -11.88 -26.19 -16.01
CA ASP A 67 -10.43 -26.43 -16.05
C ASP A 67 -9.80 -25.30 -16.87
N TRP A 68 -9.10 -24.39 -16.20
CA TRP A 68 -8.56 -23.17 -16.78
C TRP A 68 -7.03 -23.15 -16.69
N VAL A 69 -6.38 -22.53 -17.66
CA VAL A 69 -4.92 -22.40 -17.73
C VAL A 69 -4.54 -20.95 -18.06
N SER A 70 -3.33 -20.55 -17.69
CA SER A 70 -2.74 -19.30 -18.19
C SER A 70 -2.35 -19.43 -19.66
N GLU A 71 -2.69 -18.44 -20.47
CA GLU A 71 -2.23 -18.26 -21.84
C GLU A 71 -1.43 -16.95 -21.90
N VAL A 72 -0.26 -16.97 -22.55
CA VAL A 72 0.65 -15.83 -22.68
C VAL A 72 0.59 -15.34 -24.13
N GLU A 73 0.28 -14.07 -24.31
CA GLU A 73 0.17 -13.40 -25.61
C GLU A 73 1.56 -13.00 -26.15
N ASP A 74 1.64 -12.64 -27.42
CA ASP A 74 2.91 -12.29 -28.09
C ASP A 74 3.59 -11.03 -27.52
N ASP A 75 2.82 -10.16 -26.88
CA ASP A 75 3.32 -8.96 -26.20
C ASP A 75 3.83 -9.24 -24.78
N GLY A 76 3.70 -10.47 -24.30
CA GLY A 76 4.08 -10.88 -22.95
C GLY A 76 3.01 -10.61 -21.89
N GLU A 77 1.84 -10.08 -22.25
CA GLU A 77 0.68 -10.09 -21.36
C GLU A 77 0.10 -11.50 -21.23
N TRP A 78 -0.65 -11.77 -20.18
CA TRP A 78 -1.23 -13.08 -19.95
C TRP A 78 -2.63 -13.01 -19.35
N HIS A 79 -3.44 -14.01 -19.64
CA HIS A 79 -4.77 -14.13 -19.08
C HIS A 79 -5.17 -15.59 -18.87
N LEU A 80 -6.30 -15.80 -18.20
CA LEU A 80 -6.86 -17.15 -18.02
C LEU A 80 -7.82 -17.52 -19.14
N VAL A 81 -7.64 -18.72 -19.68
CA VAL A 81 -8.53 -19.32 -20.68
C VAL A 81 -9.04 -20.67 -20.21
N ALA A 82 -10.22 -21.06 -20.68
CA ALA A 82 -10.66 -22.45 -20.57
C ALA A 82 -9.66 -23.34 -21.32
N LYS A 83 -9.25 -24.46 -20.72
CA LYS A 83 -8.23 -25.34 -21.28
C LYS A 83 -8.55 -25.82 -22.70
N GLN A 84 -9.83 -25.93 -23.04
CA GLN A 84 -10.31 -26.32 -24.37
C GLN A 84 -10.08 -25.23 -25.43
N ASN A 85 -9.87 -23.98 -25.02
CA ASN A 85 -9.73 -22.82 -25.89
C ASN A 85 -8.29 -22.35 -26.08
N VAL A 86 -7.31 -23.06 -25.51
CA VAL A 86 -5.90 -22.68 -25.64
C VAL A 86 -5.54 -22.63 -27.12
N GLN A 87 -5.01 -21.50 -27.56
CA GLN A 87 -4.59 -21.30 -28.93
C GLN A 87 -3.30 -22.08 -29.19
N PRO A 88 -3.26 -22.98 -30.19
CA PRO A 88 -2.07 -23.78 -30.48
C PRO A 88 -0.81 -22.97 -30.70
N ASP A 89 -0.97 -21.78 -31.31
CA ASP A 89 0.14 -20.90 -31.67
C ASP A 89 0.78 -20.20 -30.46
N LEU A 90 0.08 -20.15 -29.32
CA LEU A 90 0.54 -19.50 -28.08
C LEU A 90 1.07 -20.51 -27.03
N ILE A 91 1.06 -21.81 -27.32
CA ILE A 91 1.47 -22.86 -26.37
C ILE A 91 2.94 -22.72 -25.95
N ASP A 92 3.78 -22.23 -26.85
CA ASP A 92 5.22 -22.06 -26.62
C ASP A 92 5.57 -20.67 -26.06
N ASN A 93 4.58 -19.81 -25.82
CA ASN A 93 4.81 -18.50 -25.20
C ASN A 93 4.94 -18.69 -23.69
N PHE A 94 6.07 -18.21 -23.15
CA PHE A 94 6.37 -18.27 -21.73
C PHE A 94 6.84 -16.91 -21.24
N LEU A 95 6.40 -16.54 -20.03
CA LEU A 95 7.01 -15.46 -19.28
C LEU A 95 8.43 -15.86 -18.86
N SER A 96 9.28 -14.85 -18.61
CA SER A 96 10.55 -15.11 -17.91
C SER A 96 10.27 -15.70 -16.52
N ASP A 97 11.16 -16.54 -15.99
CA ASP A 97 10.98 -17.18 -14.68
C ASP A 97 10.67 -16.17 -13.57
N GLY A 98 11.31 -15.00 -13.61
CA GLY A 98 11.09 -13.91 -12.65
C GLY A 98 9.70 -13.30 -12.75
N ASP A 99 9.22 -13.05 -13.98
CA ASP A 99 7.89 -12.49 -14.22
C ASP A 99 6.80 -13.50 -13.88
N ALA A 100 6.96 -14.76 -14.30
CA ALA A 100 6.05 -15.85 -13.94
C ALA A 100 5.92 -16.01 -12.42
N HIS A 101 7.04 -15.90 -11.69
CA HIS A 101 7.05 -15.95 -10.23
C HIS A 101 6.26 -14.78 -9.61
N ALA A 102 6.54 -13.54 -10.04
CA ALA A 102 5.84 -12.36 -9.55
C ALA A 102 4.32 -12.40 -9.84
N GLN A 103 3.94 -12.82 -11.04
CA GLN A 103 2.54 -12.97 -11.46
C GLN A 103 1.84 -14.09 -10.68
N THR A 104 2.52 -15.22 -10.42
CA THR A 104 1.97 -16.31 -9.60
C THR A 104 1.73 -15.86 -8.17
N LEU A 105 2.67 -15.13 -7.55
CA LEU A 105 2.49 -14.56 -6.21
C LEU A 105 1.33 -13.57 -6.18
N ALA A 106 1.19 -12.71 -7.19
CA ALA A 106 0.09 -11.77 -7.29
C ALA A 106 -1.28 -12.48 -7.41
N PHE A 107 -1.35 -13.53 -8.23
CA PHE A 107 -2.57 -14.33 -8.37
C PHE A 107 -2.91 -15.09 -7.09
N CYS A 108 -1.92 -15.71 -6.45
CA CYS A 108 -2.08 -16.37 -5.16
C CYS A 108 -2.62 -15.39 -4.11
N PHE A 109 -2.08 -14.17 -4.04
CA PHE A 109 -2.57 -13.12 -3.15
C PHE A 109 -4.03 -12.74 -3.45
N MET A 110 -4.38 -12.57 -4.73
CA MET A 110 -5.76 -12.28 -5.15
C MET A 110 -6.74 -13.39 -4.73
N ILE A 111 -6.39 -14.66 -4.94
CA ILE A 111 -7.25 -15.78 -4.51
C ILE A 111 -7.32 -15.84 -2.98
N ASN A 112 -6.20 -15.70 -2.27
CA ASN A 112 -6.19 -15.61 -0.81
C ASN A 112 -7.10 -14.49 -0.30
N ALA A 113 -7.15 -13.34 -0.98
CA ALA A 113 -8.09 -12.26 -0.66
C ALA A 113 -9.55 -12.69 -0.78
N MET A 114 -9.92 -13.35 -1.88
CA MET A 114 -11.29 -13.87 -2.08
C MET A 114 -11.70 -14.90 -1.02
N TYR A 115 -10.75 -15.70 -0.52
CA TYR A 115 -10.97 -16.67 0.55
C TYR A 115 -10.76 -16.11 1.96
N ARG A 116 -10.32 -14.85 2.09
CA ARG A 116 -9.94 -14.21 3.35
C ARG A 116 -8.85 -14.97 4.11
N THR A 117 -7.94 -15.60 3.39
CA THR A 117 -6.78 -16.29 3.96
C THR A 117 -5.63 -15.30 4.08
N THR A 118 -5.27 -14.87 5.29
CA THR A 118 -4.17 -13.91 5.49
C THR A 118 -2.84 -14.45 4.96
N CYS A 119 -2.10 -13.61 4.25
CA CYS A 119 -0.78 -13.93 3.73
C CYS A 119 0.15 -12.71 3.83
N ALA A 120 1.47 -12.93 3.78
CA ALA A 120 2.43 -11.83 3.80
C ALA A 120 2.36 -11.03 2.49
N ILE A 121 2.27 -9.70 2.58
CA ILE A 121 2.33 -8.84 1.41
C ILE A 121 3.79 -8.73 0.97
N GLN A 122 4.09 -9.19 -0.24
CA GLN A 122 5.37 -8.96 -0.88
C GLN A 122 5.34 -7.58 -1.55
N PRO A 123 6.15 -6.60 -1.13
CA PRO A 123 6.07 -5.26 -1.69
C PRO A 123 6.35 -5.22 -3.20
N LYS A 124 7.28 -6.07 -3.66
CA LYS A 124 7.61 -6.21 -5.09
C LYS A 124 6.46 -6.74 -5.93
N ALA A 125 5.53 -7.51 -5.33
CA ALA A 125 4.37 -8.05 -6.03
C ALA A 125 3.17 -7.11 -6.00
N LEU A 126 3.21 -6.02 -5.22
CA LEU A 126 2.03 -5.17 -5.01
C LEU A 126 1.52 -4.55 -6.32
N GLU A 127 2.40 -4.06 -7.18
CA GLU A 127 2.01 -3.53 -8.49
C GLU A 127 1.28 -4.59 -9.33
N ALA A 128 1.84 -5.81 -9.40
CA ALA A 128 1.20 -6.92 -10.11
C ALA A 128 -0.15 -7.31 -9.47
N ILE A 129 -0.25 -7.29 -8.14
CA ILE A 129 -1.52 -7.51 -7.41
C ILE A 129 -2.55 -6.46 -7.82
N VAL A 130 -2.20 -5.18 -7.88
CA VAL A 130 -3.12 -4.10 -8.26
C VAL A 130 -3.58 -4.27 -9.70
N LYS A 131 -2.66 -4.47 -10.65
CA LYS A 131 -2.99 -4.68 -12.07
C LYS A 131 -3.92 -5.88 -12.26
N MET A 132 -3.61 -6.98 -11.58
CA MET A 132 -4.41 -8.19 -11.65
C MET A 132 -5.79 -8.02 -11.03
N ALA A 133 -5.88 -7.33 -9.90
CA ALA A 133 -7.15 -7.03 -9.25
C ALA A 133 -8.03 -6.10 -10.09
N ASP A 134 -7.43 -5.16 -10.82
CA ASP A 134 -8.12 -4.31 -11.78
C ASP A 134 -8.63 -5.13 -12.98
N TYR A 135 -7.76 -5.95 -13.59
CA TYR A 135 -8.12 -6.82 -14.71
C TYR A 135 -9.24 -7.80 -14.38
N TYR A 136 -9.12 -8.53 -13.27
CA TYR A 136 -10.15 -9.48 -12.79
C TYR A 136 -11.29 -8.79 -12.03
N LEU A 137 -11.38 -7.46 -12.04
CA LEU A 137 -12.46 -6.67 -11.46
C LEU A 137 -12.77 -7.04 -9.99
N CYS A 138 -11.73 -7.15 -9.17
CA CYS A 138 -11.80 -7.55 -7.76
C CYS A 138 -11.02 -6.63 -6.81
N LEU A 139 -10.70 -5.39 -7.24
CA LEU A 139 -10.08 -4.36 -6.40
C LEU A 139 -10.67 -4.23 -4.98
N PRO A 140 -12.02 -4.27 -4.76
CA PRO A 140 -12.57 -4.10 -3.41
C PRO A 140 -12.13 -5.16 -2.41
N ILE A 141 -12.14 -6.44 -2.81
CA ILE A 141 -11.74 -7.54 -1.90
C ILE A 141 -10.23 -7.52 -1.66
N VAL A 142 -9.44 -7.16 -2.68
CA VAL A 142 -7.99 -7.06 -2.59
C VAL A 142 -7.58 -5.88 -1.70
N SER A 143 -8.23 -4.73 -1.86
CA SER A 143 -8.01 -3.55 -1.00
C SER A 143 -8.30 -3.89 0.47
N TYR A 144 -9.46 -4.50 0.76
CA TYR A 144 -9.79 -4.96 2.11
C TYR A 144 -8.73 -5.95 2.65
N HIS A 145 -8.29 -6.89 1.82
CA HIS A 145 -7.33 -7.90 2.23
C HIS A 145 -5.95 -7.32 2.52
N ILE A 146 -5.49 -6.33 1.75
CA ILE A 146 -4.25 -5.59 2.01
C ILE A 146 -4.31 -4.95 3.39
N SER A 147 -5.38 -4.23 3.72
CA SER A 147 -5.56 -3.64 5.04
C SER A 147 -5.54 -4.69 6.15
N ALA A 148 -6.12 -5.88 5.93
CA ALA A 148 -6.09 -6.96 6.90
C ALA A 148 -4.68 -7.57 7.09
N CYS A 149 -3.97 -7.81 5.98
CA CYS A 149 -2.63 -8.42 6.01
C CYS A 149 -1.56 -7.46 6.56
N MET A 150 -1.74 -6.15 6.38
CA MET A 150 -0.85 -5.12 6.93
C MET A 150 -0.67 -5.23 8.44
N TRP A 151 -1.70 -5.60 9.20
CA TRP A 151 -1.59 -5.76 10.65
C TRP A 151 -0.71 -6.93 11.10
N THR A 152 -0.39 -7.86 10.20
CA THR A 152 0.33 -9.10 10.54
C THR A 152 1.78 -9.11 10.09
N ASN A 153 2.14 -8.36 9.04
CA ASN A 153 3.46 -8.41 8.41
C ASN A 153 3.85 -7.06 7.76
N SER A 154 3.70 -5.94 8.48
CA SER A 154 3.90 -4.60 7.91
C SER A 154 5.35 -4.17 7.71
N ASP A 155 6.33 -4.67 8.48
CA ASP A 155 7.65 -4.03 8.56
C ASP A 155 8.38 -3.91 7.22
N LEU A 156 8.40 -4.98 6.43
CA LEU A 156 9.03 -4.97 5.11
C LEU A 156 8.30 -4.03 4.15
N LEU A 157 6.98 -4.03 4.19
CA LEU A 157 6.15 -3.16 3.37
C LEU A 157 6.31 -1.69 3.80
N ALA A 158 6.31 -1.39 5.09
CA ALA A 158 6.50 -0.05 5.64
C ALA A 158 7.87 0.50 5.27
N HIS A 159 8.93 -0.32 5.32
CA HIS A 159 10.26 0.07 4.84
C HIS A 159 10.24 0.42 3.36
N ARG A 160 9.61 -0.40 2.51
CA ARG A 160 9.51 -0.13 1.07
C ARG A 160 8.66 1.10 0.75
N ILE A 161 7.55 1.31 1.46
CA ILE A 161 6.75 2.54 1.38
C ILE A 161 7.61 3.75 1.70
N SER A 162 8.46 3.68 2.73
CA SER A 162 9.32 4.80 3.10
C SER A 162 10.44 5.11 2.10
N GLU A 163 10.84 4.14 1.28
CA GLU A 163 11.86 4.31 0.23
C GLU A 163 11.29 4.93 -1.05
N GLU A 164 10.07 4.54 -1.44
CA GLU A 164 9.45 4.89 -2.72
C GLU A 164 7.97 5.30 -2.55
N PRO A 165 7.63 6.22 -1.63
CA PRO A 165 6.23 6.48 -1.28
C PRO A 165 5.41 7.02 -2.45
N GLU A 166 6.04 7.69 -3.42
CA GLU A 166 5.39 8.22 -4.62
C GLU A 166 4.90 7.12 -5.57
N HIS A 167 5.58 5.97 -5.60
CA HIS A 167 5.11 4.81 -6.36
C HIS A 167 3.92 4.15 -5.64
N PHE A 168 4.05 3.94 -4.32
CA PHE A 168 3.02 3.25 -3.54
C PHE A 168 1.73 4.07 -3.40
N ILE A 169 1.78 5.41 -3.39
CA ILE A 169 0.56 6.22 -3.30
C ILE A 169 -0.33 6.10 -4.55
N GLU A 170 0.26 5.95 -5.74
CA GLU A 170 -0.48 5.74 -6.99
C GLU A 170 -1.16 4.35 -6.99
N LEU A 171 -0.48 3.33 -6.45
CA LEU A 171 -1.07 2.00 -6.25
C LEU A 171 -2.22 2.05 -5.22
N ALA A 172 -2.01 2.75 -4.10
CA ALA A 172 -3.02 2.93 -3.06
C ALA A 172 -4.27 3.63 -3.59
N TYR A 173 -4.09 4.63 -4.43
CA TYR A 173 -5.16 5.36 -5.10
C TYR A 173 -5.96 4.44 -6.04
N THR A 174 -5.29 3.63 -6.85
CA THR A 174 -5.94 2.66 -7.73
C THR A 174 -6.73 1.62 -6.94
N LEU A 175 -6.15 1.07 -5.88
CA LEU A 175 -6.81 0.13 -4.97
C LEU A 175 -7.96 0.75 -4.17
N ARG A 176 -8.01 2.08 -4.08
CA ARG A 176 -8.86 2.81 -3.12
C ARG A 176 -8.61 2.31 -1.69
N ASN A 177 -7.35 2.05 -1.37
CA ASN A 177 -6.95 1.62 -0.03
C ASN A 177 -6.57 2.83 0.82
N GLU A 178 -7.47 3.23 1.70
CA GLU A 178 -7.32 4.43 2.53
C GLU A 178 -6.09 4.36 3.44
N THR A 179 -5.90 3.22 4.13
CA THR A 179 -4.79 3.05 5.08
C THR A 179 -3.45 3.21 4.37
N LEU A 180 -3.25 2.49 3.26
CA LEU A 180 -2.02 2.58 2.47
C LEU A 180 -1.81 3.99 1.92
N PHE A 181 -2.89 4.64 1.46
CA PHE A 181 -2.82 5.99 0.91
C PHE A 181 -2.33 6.99 1.96
N ARG A 182 -2.91 6.95 3.17
CA ARG A 182 -2.53 7.82 4.29
C ARG A 182 -1.06 7.63 4.68
N GLU A 183 -0.59 6.39 4.74
CA GLU A 183 0.81 6.07 5.06
C GLU A 183 1.77 6.71 4.06
N CYS A 184 1.53 6.50 2.77
CA CYS A 184 2.37 7.07 1.72
C CYS A 184 2.30 8.61 1.75
N ALA A 185 1.11 9.16 1.97
CA ALA A 185 0.91 10.61 2.01
C ALA A 185 1.63 11.28 3.18
N ILE A 186 1.67 10.65 4.36
CA ILE A 186 2.44 11.12 5.52
C ILE A 186 3.95 11.14 5.19
N HIS A 187 4.49 10.08 4.57
CA HIS A 187 5.89 10.04 4.16
C HIS A 187 6.23 11.19 3.18
N ILE A 188 5.42 11.41 2.16
CA ILE A 188 5.66 12.44 1.14
C ILE A 188 5.52 13.85 1.75
N ALA A 189 4.41 14.13 2.45
CA ALA A 189 4.14 15.44 3.02
C ALA A 189 5.14 15.81 4.14
N GLY A 190 5.67 14.80 4.84
CA GLY A 190 6.60 14.94 5.95
C GLY A 190 8.05 15.19 5.57
N HIS A 191 8.45 14.95 4.32
CA HIS A 191 9.86 14.93 3.90
C HIS A 191 10.46 16.34 3.74
N MET A 192 11.51 16.68 4.52
CA MET A 192 12.05 18.04 4.64
C MET A 192 13.41 18.26 3.95
N LYS A 193 13.95 17.27 3.26
CA LYS A 193 15.33 17.31 2.71
C LYS A 193 15.59 18.40 1.67
N PHE A 194 14.55 18.88 0.99
CA PHE A 194 14.67 19.85 -0.13
C PHE A 194 14.56 21.32 0.27
N GLN A 195 14.43 21.63 1.57
CA GLN A 195 14.34 23.01 2.02
C GLN A 195 15.76 23.58 2.17
N GLN A 196 16.10 24.56 1.34
CA GLN A 196 17.36 25.27 1.49
C GLN A 196 17.36 25.98 2.86
N PRO A 197 18.44 25.84 3.65
CA PRO A 197 18.59 26.63 4.86
C PRO A 197 18.86 28.08 4.44
N GLU A 198 17.81 28.89 4.41
CA GLU A 198 17.96 30.34 4.44
C GLU A 198 18.66 30.75 5.75
N PRO A 199 19.40 31.87 5.79
CA PRO A 199 20.27 32.23 6.92
C PRO A 199 19.57 32.48 8.28
N HIS A 200 18.26 32.27 8.39
CA HIS A 200 17.46 32.61 9.58
C HIS A 200 16.37 31.57 9.91
N GLY A 201 16.46 30.36 9.35
CA GLY A 201 15.44 29.33 9.60
C GLY A 201 14.06 29.65 9.01
N LEU A 202 14.00 30.57 8.04
CA LEU A 202 12.81 30.80 7.21
C LEU A 202 12.73 29.69 6.17
N ILE A 203 11.75 28.83 6.34
CA ILE A 203 11.56 27.65 5.49
C ILE A 203 10.65 28.06 4.33
N LEU A 204 11.22 28.20 3.13
CA LEU A 204 10.45 28.36 1.91
C LEU A 204 10.28 26.98 1.25
N TYR A 205 9.07 26.45 1.32
CA TYR A 205 8.69 25.30 0.52
C TYR A 205 8.50 25.75 -0.93
N ASN A 206 9.21 25.14 -1.86
CA ASN A 206 9.18 25.50 -3.29
C ASN A 206 7.94 24.95 -4.04
N GLY A 207 7.02 24.28 -3.34
CA GLY A 207 5.74 23.85 -3.92
C GLY A 207 5.79 22.58 -4.78
N THR A 208 6.95 21.93 -4.94
CA THR A 208 7.08 20.77 -5.83
C THR A 208 7.19 19.45 -5.06
N LEU A 209 6.30 18.51 -5.40
CA LEU A 209 6.34 17.12 -4.96
C LEU A 209 6.79 16.26 -6.15
N PRO A 210 8.10 15.98 -6.29
CA PRO A 210 8.59 15.14 -7.38
C PRO A 210 8.01 13.72 -7.25
N GLY A 211 7.75 13.06 -8.38
CA GLY A 211 7.41 11.63 -8.42
C GLY A 211 5.91 11.29 -8.42
N VAL A 212 5.02 12.22 -8.09
CA VAL A 212 3.56 12.00 -8.13
C VAL A 212 2.96 12.68 -9.36
N SER A 213 2.23 11.91 -10.18
CA SER A 213 1.71 12.37 -11.46
C SER A 213 0.23 12.74 -11.41
N ASN A 214 -0.52 12.09 -10.53
CA ASN A 214 -1.97 12.24 -10.45
C ASN A 214 -2.37 13.58 -9.79
N PRO A 215 -3.12 14.45 -10.48
CA PRO A 215 -3.47 15.77 -9.98
C PRO A 215 -4.32 15.74 -8.71
N LYS A 216 -5.17 14.71 -8.53
CA LYS A 216 -6.00 14.55 -7.34
C LYS A 216 -5.16 14.17 -6.12
N ILE A 217 -4.16 13.30 -6.32
CA ILE A 217 -3.20 12.96 -5.25
C ILE A 217 -2.38 14.20 -4.89
N LEU A 218 -1.90 14.95 -5.88
CA LEU A 218 -1.12 16.17 -5.67
C LEU A 218 -1.89 17.24 -4.87
N GLU A 219 -3.18 17.41 -5.10
CA GLU A 219 -4.03 18.34 -4.34
C GLU A 219 -4.04 17.98 -2.85
N VAL A 220 -4.26 16.71 -2.53
CA VAL A 220 -4.28 16.21 -1.16
C VAL A 220 -2.92 16.35 -0.48
N LEU A 221 -1.85 15.99 -1.18
CA LEU A 221 -0.49 16.09 -0.63
C LEU A 221 -0.10 17.55 -0.34
N LYS A 222 -0.58 18.52 -1.13
CA LYS A 222 -0.37 19.95 -0.84
C LYS A 222 -1.05 20.36 0.46
N ILE A 223 -2.31 19.96 0.67
CA ILE A 223 -3.04 20.24 1.93
C ILE A 223 -2.27 19.67 3.12
N MET A 224 -1.83 18.42 3.04
CA MET A 224 -1.05 17.78 4.11
C MET A 224 0.30 18.48 4.34
N ARG A 225 1.00 18.87 3.27
CA ARG A 225 2.26 19.59 3.37
C ARG A 225 2.10 20.97 4.01
N ASP A 226 1.04 21.68 3.67
CA ASP A 226 0.73 22.98 4.25
C ASP A 226 0.42 22.86 5.74
N ARG A 227 -0.29 21.81 6.16
CA ARG A 227 -0.52 21.51 7.59
C ARG A 227 0.78 21.26 8.35
N VAL A 228 1.67 20.42 7.82
CA VAL A 228 2.99 20.17 8.44
C VAL A 228 3.80 21.48 8.53
N THR A 229 3.80 22.28 7.47
CA THR A 229 4.52 23.56 7.42
C THR A 229 3.94 24.57 8.41
N ALA A 230 2.62 24.68 8.50
CA ALA A 230 1.95 25.55 9.46
C ALA A 230 2.26 25.14 10.91
N GLN A 231 2.23 23.83 11.20
CA GLN A 231 2.58 23.31 12.52
C GLN A 231 4.04 23.57 12.88
N LEU A 232 4.95 23.44 11.92
CA LEU A 232 6.36 23.78 12.08
C LEU A 232 6.57 25.28 12.40
N LEU A 233 5.93 26.17 11.65
CA LEU A 233 5.99 27.62 11.88
C LEU A 233 5.41 28.00 13.24
N GLN A 234 4.27 27.41 13.62
CA GLN A 234 3.66 27.63 14.93
C GLN A 234 4.58 27.16 16.05
N THR A 235 5.23 26.00 15.88
CA THR A 235 6.20 25.46 16.84
C THR A 235 7.40 26.40 16.99
N GLN A 236 7.93 26.90 15.86
CA GLN A 236 9.02 27.88 15.86
C GLN A 236 8.66 29.15 16.63
N MET A 237 7.47 29.71 16.38
CA MET A 237 6.99 30.90 17.10
C MET A 237 6.83 30.64 18.60
N ASN A 238 6.25 29.49 18.97
CA ASN A 238 6.07 29.13 20.38
C ASN A 238 7.41 28.99 21.11
N VAL A 239 8.39 28.32 20.48
CA VAL A 239 9.75 28.16 21.03
C VAL A 239 10.43 29.53 21.18
N LEU A 240 10.36 30.40 20.17
CA LEU A 240 10.93 31.75 20.23
C LEU A 240 10.33 32.58 21.36
N MET A 241 8.99 32.56 21.50
CA MET A 241 8.30 33.32 22.55
C MET A 241 8.62 32.80 23.95
N SER A 242 8.71 31.47 24.13
CA SER A 242 9.08 30.83 25.41
C SER A 242 10.50 31.19 25.83
N CYS A 243 11.38 31.43 24.87
CA CYS A 243 12.80 31.74 25.07
C CYS A 243 13.12 33.24 25.05
N ALA A 244 12.14 34.13 24.84
CA ALA A 244 12.40 35.56 24.61
C ALA A 244 13.12 36.27 25.78
N GLY A 245 13.00 35.75 27.00
CA GLY A 245 13.68 36.27 28.19
C GLY A 245 15.06 35.65 28.47
N ASP A 246 15.52 34.72 27.63
CA ASP A 246 16.72 33.90 27.86
C ASP A 246 17.75 34.15 26.72
N PRO A 247 18.74 35.04 26.93
CA PRO A 247 19.68 35.45 25.88
C PRO A 247 20.50 34.30 25.30
N ASP A 248 20.82 33.29 26.11
CA ASP A 248 21.59 32.12 25.67
C ASP A 248 20.76 31.27 24.70
N TYR A 249 19.46 31.11 25.00
CA TYR A 249 18.53 30.44 24.12
C TYR A 249 18.27 31.21 22.82
N LEU A 250 18.11 32.54 22.89
CA LEU A 250 17.97 33.36 21.68
C LEU A 250 19.20 33.24 20.78
N LYS A 251 20.40 33.13 21.36
CA LYS A 251 21.62 32.88 20.59
C LYS A 251 21.58 31.52 19.88
N ILE A 252 21.13 30.45 20.55
CA ILE A 252 20.95 29.12 19.93
C ILE A 252 19.94 29.19 18.79
N LEU A 253 18.77 29.79 19.02
CA LEU A 253 17.70 29.89 18.02
C LEU A 253 18.05 30.81 16.84
N SER A 254 18.95 31.77 17.06
CA SER A 254 19.48 32.66 16.01
C SER A 254 20.65 32.04 15.25
N THR A 255 21.21 30.91 15.70
CA THR A 255 22.26 30.22 14.94
C THR A 255 21.67 29.44 13.77
N PRO A 256 22.23 29.57 12.55
CA PRO A 256 21.78 28.77 11.42
C PRO A 256 21.92 27.28 11.72
N ILE A 257 20.92 26.49 11.31
CA ILE A 257 20.98 25.03 11.45
C ILE A 257 22.21 24.52 10.67
N PRO A 258 23.10 23.72 11.31
CA PRO A 258 24.25 23.16 10.62
C PRO A 258 23.85 22.40 9.36
N ARG A 259 24.63 22.52 8.28
CA ARG A 259 24.31 21.90 6.98
C ARG A 259 24.16 20.37 7.02
N ASN A 260 24.71 19.72 8.03
CA ASN A 260 24.63 18.28 8.26
C ASN A 260 23.48 17.86 9.19
N ILE A 261 22.66 18.81 9.65
CA ILE A 261 21.50 18.58 10.51
C ILE A 261 20.25 18.97 9.72
N THR A 262 19.29 18.05 9.67
CA THR A 262 18.00 18.29 9.03
C THR A 262 17.06 19.00 9.98
N ILE A 263 16.03 19.66 9.44
CA ILE A 263 15.05 20.38 10.24
C ILE A 263 14.37 19.45 11.27
N PRO A 264 13.87 18.26 10.92
CA PRO A 264 13.32 17.34 11.92
C PRO A 264 14.33 16.94 12.99
N ALA A 265 15.59 16.67 12.63
CA ALA A 265 16.63 16.33 13.60
C ALA A 265 16.97 17.49 14.54
N TYR A 266 16.93 18.73 14.05
CA TYR A 266 17.10 19.94 14.86
C TYR A 266 16.01 20.05 15.93
N TYR A 267 14.73 19.96 15.54
CA TYR A 267 13.61 20.03 16.48
C TYR A 267 13.58 18.85 17.45
N ARG A 268 13.95 17.64 17.01
CA ARG A 268 14.16 16.49 17.91
C ARG A 268 15.26 16.77 18.94
N GLY A 269 16.33 17.45 18.54
CA GLY A 269 17.40 17.89 19.44
C GLY A 269 16.91 18.90 20.49
N LEU A 270 16.15 19.91 20.07
CA LEU A 270 15.56 20.91 20.97
C LEU A 270 14.57 20.29 21.97
N ALA A 271 13.80 19.29 21.56
CA ALA A 271 12.84 18.60 22.42
C ALA A 271 13.50 17.83 23.59
N ARG A 272 14.84 17.71 23.61
CA ARG A 272 15.57 17.16 24.77
C ARG A 272 15.58 18.10 25.97
N ASP A 273 15.34 19.41 25.77
CA ASP A 273 15.05 20.29 26.88
C ASP A 273 13.57 20.16 27.28
N HIS A 274 13.33 19.71 28.51
CA HIS A 274 12.02 19.66 29.14
C HIS A 274 11.19 20.95 29.05
N ARG A 275 11.82 22.13 29.01
CA ARG A 275 11.15 23.43 28.83
C ARG A 275 10.50 23.57 27.46
N LEU A 276 11.09 22.93 26.44
CA LEU A 276 10.66 23.02 25.04
C LEU A 276 9.90 21.76 24.60
N GLN A 277 10.06 20.65 25.30
CA GLN A 277 9.45 19.37 24.95
C GLN A 277 7.95 19.50 24.67
N GLY A 278 7.18 20.08 25.59
CA GLY A 278 5.72 20.24 25.42
C GLY A 278 5.31 21.19 24.29
N LEU A 279 6.22 22.06 23.82
CA LEU A 279 5.97 22.94 22.67
C LEU A 279 6.24 22.23 21.34
N ILE A 280 7.15 21.25 21.34
CA ILE A 280 7.66 20.56 20.15
C ILE A 280 6.99 19.19 19.97
N GLU A 281 6.46 18.59 21.04
CA GLU A 281 5.89 17.23 21.05
C GLU A 281 4.93 16.99 19.88
N ARG A 282 3.99 17.92 19.65
CA ARG A 282 3.01 17.79 18.56
C ARG A 282 3.67 17.69 17.19
N LEU A 283 4.75 18.44 16.95
CA LEU A 283 5.49 18.40 15.68
C LEU A 283 6.23 17.06 15.48
N LEU A 284 6.57 16.39 16.57
CA LEU A 284 7.26 15.09 16.56
C LEU A 284 6.31 13.90 16.71
N GLU A 285 5.00 14.14 16.80
CA GLU A 285 3.98 13.09 16.77
C GLU A 285 4.14 12.24 15.51
N ASN A 286 3.87 10.94 15.66
CA ASN A 286 3.91 10.00 14.58
C ASN A 286 2.51 9.43 14.34
N HIS A 287 1.93 9.77 13.19
CA HIS A 287 0.61 9.31 12.76
C HIS A 287 0.67 8.12 11.78
N LEU A 288 1.86 7.54 11.57
CA LEU A 288 1.98 6.29 10.82
C LEU A 288 1.38 5.14 11.62
N VAL A 289 0.40 4.49 11.03
CA VAL A 289 -0.21 3.23 11.44
C VAL A 289 0.80 2.09 11.36
N PHE A 290 1.68 2.06 10.35
CA PHE A 290 2.66 0.97 10.18
C PHE A 290 3.97 1.20 10.92
N ASN A 291 3.88 1.77 12.12
CA ASN A 291 5.01 1.98 13.03
C ASN A 291 5.04 0.96 14.18
N VAL A 292 4.63 -0.28 13.91
CA VAL A 292 4.39 -1.34 14.92
C VAL A 292 5.63 -1.61 15.81
N ASN A 293 6.84 -1.38 15.28
CA ASN A 293 8.10 -1.56 16.00
C ASN A 293 8.88 -0.26 16.26
N SER A 294 8.20 0.90 16.24
CA SER A 294 8.87 2.21 16.36
C SER A 294 9.98 2.39 15.32
N LEU A 295 9.77 1.84 14.12
CA LEU A 295 10.68 1.93 12.97
C LEU A 295 10.92 3.38 12.56
N PHE A 296 9.90 4.22 12.72
CA PHE A 296 9.89 5.60 12.28
C PHE A 296 9.80 6.55 13.47
N GLU A 297 10.79 7.43 13.57
CA GLU A 297 10.85 8.49 14.56
C GLU A 297 11.30 9.78 13.87
N ALA A 298 10.48 10.83 13.95
CA ALA A 298 10.76 12.11 13.32
C ALA A 298 12.10 12.67 13.80
N GLY A 299 13.00 12.97 12.88
CA GLY A 299 14.33 13.54 13.15
C GLY A 299 15.34 12.61 13.81
N ARG A 300 15.10 11.29 13.89
CA ARG A 300 16.07 10.37 14.50
C ARG A 300 17.28 10.16 13.59
N LEU A 301 18.42 10.74 13.97
CA LEU A 301 19.69 10.62 13.25
C LEU A 301 20.07 9.17 12.97
N GLY A 302 20.54 8.91 11.74
CA GLY A 302 20.97 7.57 11.32
C GLY A 302 19.82 6.60 11.02
N SER A 303 18.58 7.11 10.96
CA SER A 303 17.40 6.34 10.58
C SER A 303 16.69 6.97 9.37
N ILE A 304 15.73 6.24 8.79
CA ILE A 304 14.86 6.72 7.70
C ILE A 304 14.06 7.97 8.13
N GLY A 305 13.78 8.10 9.42
CA GLY A 305 13.08 9.26 9.98
C GLY A 305 13.92 10.54 10.10
N THR A 306 15.21 10.52 9.78
CA THR A 306 16.10 11.70 9.91
C THR A 306 15.53 12.92 9.19
N ASP A 307 14.97 12.73 8.00
CA ASP A 307 14.54 13.82 7.12
C ASP A 307 13.02 14.07 7.16
N HIS A 308 12.30 13.44 8.11
CA HIS A 308 10.83 13.41 8.10
C HIS A 308 10.20 13.95 9.39
N PHE A 309 9.08 14.65 9.23
CA PHE A 309 8.03 14.76 10.24
C PHE A 309 6.91 13.77 9.90
N TYR A 310 6.25 13.21 10.91
CA TYR A 310 5.17 12.23 10.74
C TYR A 310 3.84 12.71 11.33
N CYS A 311 3.75 14.01 11.65
CA CYS A 311 2.60 14.62 12.32
C CYS A 311 1.47 15.04 11.36
N ALA A 312 1.63 14.80 10.05
CA ALA A 312 0.61 15.12 9.07
C ALA A 312 -0.70 14.36 9.38
N THR A 313 -1.83 15.03 9.21
CA THR A 313 -3.16 14.42 9.29
C THR A 313 -3.89 14.67 8.00
N LEU A 314 -4.76 13.72 7.66
CA LEU A 314 -5.70 13.80 6.55
C LEU A 314 -7.06 13.44 7.11
N ASP A 315 -8.11 14.15 6.74
CA ASP A 315 -9.47 13.80 7.14
C ASP A 315 -10.14 12.96 6.03
N ASP A 316 -11.14 12.13 6.37
CA ASP A 316 -11.83 11.28 5.37
C ASP A 316 -12.41 12.09 4.21
N GLU A 317 -12.89 13.30 4.50
CA GLU A 317 -13.50 14.23 3.54
C GLU A 317 -12.50 14.80 2.54
N GLU A 318 -11.21 14.74 2.86
CA GLU A 318 -10.11 15.26 2.06
C GLU A 318 -9.48 14.17 1.18
N LEU A 319 -9.87 12.91 1.35
CA LEU A 319 -9.42 11.85 0.46
C LEU A 319 -9.89 12.16 -0.97
N PRO A 320 -9.06 11.90 -2.00
CA PRO A 320 -9.37 12.37 -3.33
C PRO A 320 -10.66 11.70 -3.82
N GLY A 321 -11.64 12.52 -4.20
CA GLY A 321 -13.10 12.27 -4.31
C GLY A 321 -13.61 10.99 -4.97
N VAL A 322 -13.18 9.86 -4.44
CA VAL A 322 -13.59 8.50 -4.74
C VAL A 322 -14.31 8.01 -3.49
N ASP A 323 -15.35 7.20 -3.63
CA ASP A 323 -15.91 6.53 -2.46
C ASP A 323 -14.88 5.50 -1.96
N TRP A 324 -14.13 5.86 -0.92
CA TRP A 324 -13.16 4.99 -0.24
C TRP A 324 -13.86 3.96 0.64
N ARG A 325 -15.16 4.14 0.90
CA ARG A 325 -16.00 3.24 1.69
C ARG A 325 -16.65 2.17 0.82
N ILE A 326 -15.91 1.57 -0.11
CA ILE A 326 -16.33 0.30 -0.72
C ILE A 326 -16.15 -0.83 0.30
N CYS A 327 -16.83 -0.69 1.44
CA CYS A 327 -17.27 -1.80 2.25
C CYS A 327 -18.33 -2.52 1.44
N ILE A 328 -18.11 -3.81 1.25
CA ILE A 328 -19.01 -4.78 0.62
C ILE A 328 -20.46 -4.56 1.12
N SER A 329 -21.23 -3.72 0.44
CA SER A 329 -22.68 -3.60 0.60
C SER A 329 -23.35 -4.38 -0.52
N ASN A 330 -23.03 -5.67 -0.60
CA ASN A 330 -23.85 -6.64 -1.30
C ASN A 330 -23.67 -7.98 -0.61
N THR A 331 -24.32 -8.13 0.54
CA THR A 331 -24.87 -9.39 1.04
C THR A 331 -25.76 -9.07 2.23
N GLY A 332 -27.04 -8.82 1.95
CA GLY A 332 -28.12 -9.02 2.93
C GLY A 332 -28.30 -10.50 3.31
N PHE A 333 -27.21 -11.26 3.46
CA PHE A 333 -27.23 -12.70 3.66
C PHE A 333 -26.17 -13.23 4.65
N LEU A 334 -25.32 -12.38 5.23
CA LEU A 334 -24.23 -12.82 6.13
C LEU A 334 -24.36 -12.40 7.60
N ASN A 335 -25.49 -11.84 8.02
CA ASN A 335 -25.78 -11.63 9.46
C ASN A 335 -26.34 -12.87 10.18
N LEU A 336 -26.24 -14.07 9.60
CA LEU A 336 -26.81 -15.29 10.21
C LEU A 336 -25.81 -16.41 10.55
N ILE A 337 -24.49 -16.19 10.47
CA ILE A 337 -23.49 -17.23 10.84
C ILE A 337 -22.44 -16.70 11.82
N MET A 338 -22.83 -15.79 12.73
CA MET A 338 -22.10 -15.53 13.99
C MET A 338 -23.05 -15.39 15.19
N ALA A 339 -24.15 -16.12 15.16
CA ALA A 339 -24.85 -16.57 16.36
C ALA A 339 -25.18 -18.05 16.11
N TRP A 340 -24.83 -18.91 17.08
CA TRP A 340 -24.89 -20.38 17.11
C TRP A 340 -23.60 -21.12 16.73
#